data_AF-A0A151S586-F1
#
_entry.id   AF-A0A151S586-F1
#
_cell.length_a   1.000
_cell.length_b   1.000
_cell.length_c   1.000
_cell.angle_alpha   90.00
_cell.angle_beta   90.00
_cell.angle_gamma   90.00
#
_symmetry.space_group_name_H-M   'P 1'
#
loop_
_entity.id
_entity.type
_entity.pdbx_description
1 polymer ?
#
loop_
_entity_poly.entity_id
_entity_poly.type
_entity_poly.pdbx_seq_one_letter_code
_entity_poly.pdbx_strand_id
1 'polypeptide(L)'
;MAIKIDLEKAYDRLNWLFIKETMEDIRMPHKTIELIWSCISSTKLCMLWNGEVLESFSPSRGVRQANPISPYLFVLCMERLFHLIEIIMA
;
A
#
# COMPACT_ATOMS: atom_id res chain seq x y z
N MET A 1 13.29 25.60 -11.81
CA MET A 1 13.09 25.26 -10.39
C MET A 1 12.73 23.79 -10.33
N ALA A 2 13.39 22.99 -9.49
CA ALA A 2 13.08 21.56 -9.32
C ALA A 2 12.60 21.32 -7.89
N ILE A 3 11.52 20.55 -7.73
CA ILE A 3 10.99 20.15 -6.42
C ILE A 3 11.27 18.66 -6.26
N LYS A 4 11.91 18.28 -5.14
CA LYS A 4 12.10 16.88 -4.75
C LYS A 4 11.12 16.57 -3.62
N ILE A 5 10.33 15.52 -3.78
CA ILE A 5 9.38 15.03 -2.79
C ILE A 5 9.90 13.68 -2.29
N ASP A 6 9.93 13.49 -0.97
CA ASP A 6 10.26 12.24 -0.32
C ASP A 6 9.07 11.75 0.51
N LEU A 7 8.82 10.44 0.50
CA LEU A 7 7.64 9.85 1.15
C LEU A 7 8.04 9.13 2.44
N GLU A 8 7.62 9.68 3.57
CA GLU A 8 7.90 9.10 4.88
C GLU A 8 7.25 7.71 5.00
N LYS A 9 8.06 6.67 5.22
CA LYS A 9 7.60 5.28 5.42
C LYS A 9 6.61 4.85 4.33
N ALA A 10 7.01 5.05 3.08
CA ALA A 10 6.15 4.93 1.89
C ALA A 10 5.32 3.63 1.85
N TYR A 11 5.91 2.50 2.22
CA TYR A 11 5.22 1.21 2.27
C TYR A 11 4.28 1.07 3.46
N ASP A 12 4.64 1.58 4.65
CA ASP A 12 3.85 1.43 5.88
C ASP A 12 2.65 2.38 5.92
N ARG A 13 2.71 3.50 5.19
CA ARG A 13 1.66 4.52 5.17
C ARG A 13 0.68 4.41 4.00
N LEU A 14 0.89 3.46 3.08
CA LEU A 14 0.03 3.27 1.92
C LEU A 14 -1.40 2.89 2.34
N ASN A 15 -2.39 3.70 1.99
CA ASN A 15 -3.78 3.47 2.40
C ASN A 15 -4.37 2.29 1.62
N TRP A 16 -4.95 1.31 2.33
CA TRP A 16 -5.51 0.13 1.67
C TRP A 16 -6.60 0.48 0.67
N LEU A 17 -7.58 1.31 1.05
CA LEU A 17 -8.69 1.69 0.16
C LEU A 17 -8.15 2.29 -1.14
N PHE A 18 -7.13 3.15 -1.06
CA PHE A 18 -6.48 3.69 -2.24
C PHE A 18 -5.85 2.60 -3.13
N ILE A 19 -5.23 1.58 -2.55
CA ILE A 19 -4.73 0.42 -3.31
C ILE A 19 -5.87 -0.29 -4.04
N LYS A 20 -7.00 -0.54 -3.37
CA LYS A 20 -8.18 -1.18 -3.96
C LYS A 20 -8.71 -0.37 -5.14
N GLU A 21 -8.98 0.90 -4.91
CA GLU A 21 -9.49 1.79 -5.95
C GLU A 21 -8.51 1.91 -7.12
N THR A 22 -7.19 1.88 -6.86
CA THR A 22 -6.16 1.87 -7.90
C THR A 22 -6.27 0.64 -8.79
N MET A 23 -6.43 -0.55 -8.20
CA MET A 23 -6.59 -1.78 -8.97
C MET A 23 -7.91 -1.83 -9.74
N GLU A 24 -8.98 -1.24 -9.20
CA GLU A 24 -10.28 -1.10 -9.88
C GLU A 24 -10.19 -0.17 -11.09
N ASP A 25 -9.48 0.95 -10.97
CA ASP A 25 -9.31 1.94 -12.03
C ASP A 25 -8.53 1.39 -13.23
N ILE A 26 -7.49 0.59 -12.99
CA ILE A 26 -6.76 -0.13 -14.05
C ILE A 26 -7.49 -1.38 -14.56
N ARG A 27 -8.73 -1.62 -14.09
CA ARG A 27 -9.63 -2.71 -14.53
C ARG A 27 -9.07 -4.11 -14.30
N MET A 28 -8.37 -4.33 -13.18
CA MET A 28 -7.97 -5.69 -12.79
C MET A 28 -9.19 -6.59 -12.54
N PRO A 29 -9.08 -7.91 -12.76
CA PRO A 29 -10.17 -8.82 -12.44
C PRO A 29 -10.58 -8.72 -10.97
N HIS A 30 -11.88 -8.54 -10.70
CA HIS A 30 -12.42 -8.37 -9.34
C HIS A 30 -11.96 -9.45 -8.35
N LYS A 31 -11.89 -10.72 -8.79
CA LYS A 31 -11.39 -11.82 -7.94
C LYS A 31 -9.94 -11.61 -7.49
N THR A 32 -9.10 -11.05 -8.34
CA THR A 32 -7.70 -10.73 -8.01
C THR A 32 -7.62 -9.56 -7.04
N ILE A 33 -8.45 -8.53 -7.24
CA ILE A 33 -8.56 -7.38 -6.34
C ILE A 33 -8.94 -7.83 -4.93
N GLU A 34 -9.99 -8.64 -4.81
CA GLU A 34 -10.45 -9.14 -3.51
C GLU A 34 -9.42 -10.05 -2.83
N LEU A 35 -8.70 -10.88 -3.60
CA LEU A 35 -7.63 -11.70 -3.05
C LEU A 35 -6.50 -10.84 -2.47
N ILE A 36 -6.01 -9.86 -3.24
CA ILE A 36 -4.94 -8.95 -2.80
C ILE A 36 -5.42 -8.13 -1.59
N TRP A 37 -6.64 -7.59 -1.66
CA TRP A 37 -7.26 -6.83 -0.57
C TRP A 37 -7.33 -7.65 0.72
N SER A 38 -7.80 -8.90 0.63
CA SER A 38 -7.88 -9.80 1.77
C SER A 38 -6.49 -10.08 2.35
N CYS A 39 -5.48 -10.31 1.50
CA CYS A 39 -4.11 -10.55 1.95
C CYS A 39 -3.52 -9.36 2.72
N ILE A 40 -3.76 -8.13 2.27
CA ILE A 40 -3.20 -6.95 2.95
C ILE A 40 -4.00 -6.53 4.18
N SER A 41 -5.34 -6.68 4.17
CA SER A 41 -6.22 -6.14 5.21
C SER A 41 -6.49 -7.08 6.39
N SER A 42 -6.29 -8.38 6.23
CA SER A 42 -6.57 -9.38 7.28
C SER A 42 -5.36 -9.75 8.16
N THR A 43 -4.19 -9.18 7.87
CA THR A 43 -2.95 -9.55 8.56
C THR A 43 -2.99 -9.14 10.03
N LYS A 44 -2.57 -10.05 10.93
CA LYS A 44 -2.18 -9.72 12.31
C LYS A 44 -0.66 -9.76 12.42
N LEU A 45 -0.09 -8.77 13.11
CA LEU A 45 1.34 -8.63 13.31
C LEU A 45 1.67 -8.72 14.80
N CYS A 46 2.83 -9.24 15.14
CA CYS A 46 3.44 -9.11 16.45
C CYS A 46 4.87 -8.61 16.27
N MET A 47 5.41 -7.93 17.29
CA MET A 47 6.78 -7.45 17.28
C MET A 47 7.66 -8.38 18.10
N LEU A 48 8.78 -8.81 17.52
CA LEU A 48 9.84 -9.47 18.27
C LEU A 48 10.79 -8.38 18.79
N TRP A 49 10.82 -8.19 20.11
CA TRP A 49 11.67 -7.19 20.76
C TRP A 49 12.59 -7.89 21.76
N ASN A 50 13.90 -7.81 21.55
CA ASN A 50 14.92 -8.47 22.40
C ASN A 50 14.69 -9.97 22.64
N GLY A 51 14.14 -10.68 21.65
CA GLY A 51 13.84 -12.12 21.75
C GLY A 51 12.47 -12.44 22.35
N GLU A 52 11.73 -11.44 22.84
CA GLU A 52 10.37 -11.60 23.34
C GLU A 52 9.35 -11.16 22.29
N VAL A 53 8.31 -11.96 22.10
CA VAL A 53 7.19 -11.62 21.21
C VAL A 53 6.19 -10.77 22.00
N LEU A 54 6.01 -9.53 21.56
CA LEU A 54 5.02 -8.61 22.11
C LEU A 54 3.60 -8.96 21.64
N GLU A 55 2.61 -8.31 22.25
CA GLU A 55 1.20 -8.48 21.91
C GLU A 55 0.93 -8.26 20.41
N SER A 56 0.02 -9.06 19.85
CA SER A 56 -0.37 -8.92 18.46
C SER A 56 -1.26 -7.69 18.26
N PHE A 57 -1.07 -6.99 17.16
CA PHE A 57 -1.93 -5.90 16.71
C PHE A 57 -2.32 -6.09 15.24
N SER A 58 -3.43 -5.46 14.86
CA SER A 58 -3.86 -5.40 13.46
C SER A 58 -3.44 -4.05 12.88
N PRO A 59 -2.59 -4.01 11.83
CA PRO A 59 -2.38 -2.78 11.07
C PRO A 59 -3.69 -2.31 10.44
N SER A 60 -3.78 -1.01 10.14
CA SER A 60 -4.91 -0.40 9.43
C SER A 60 -4.56 0.11 8.03
N ARG A 61 -3.27 0.03 7.67
CA ARG A 61 -2.70 0.49 6.41
C ARG A 61 -1.32 -0.14 6.20
N GLY A 62 -0.77 0.11 5.02
CA GLY A 62 0.57 -0.28 4.62
C GLY A 62 0.64 -1.66 3.98
N VAL A 63 1.74 -1.92 3.29
CA VAL A 63 2.01 -3.22 2.66
C VAL A 63 3.30 -3.80 3.22
N ARG A 64 3.36 -5.13 3.34
CA ARG A 64 4.49 -5.81 3.96
C ARG A 64 5.73 -5.69 3.09
N GLN A 65 6.79 -5.08 3.63
CA GLN A 65 8.11 -5.08 2.98
C GLN A 65 8.62 -6.53 2.84
N ALA A 66 9.39 -6.80 1.79
CA ALA A 66 9.84 -8.14 1.39
C ALA A 66 8.74 -9.11 0.87
N ASN A 67 7.48 -8.68 0.77
CA ASN A 67 6.50 -9.40 -0.06
C ASN A 67 6.72 -9.04 -1.54
N PRO A 68 6.86 -10.02 -2.45
CA PRO A 68 7.06 -9.77 -3.88
C PRO A 68 6.01 -8.87 -4.54
N ILE A 69 4.78 -8.82 -4.03
CA ILE A 69 3.68 -8.01 -4.61
C ILE A 69 3.76 -6.54 -4.17
N SER A 70 4.32 -6.25 -2.99
CA SER A 70 4.32 -4.91 -2.40
C SER A 70 4.97 -3.82 -3.27
N PRO A 71 6.13 -4.05 -3.94
CA PRO A 71 6.71 -3.07 -4.84
C PRO A 71 5.80 -2.71 -6.02
N TYR A 72 5.08 -3.68 -6.58
CA TYR A 72 4.17 -3.46 -7.71
C TYR A 72 2.96 -2.64 -7.29
N LEU A 73 2.35 -2.97 -6.15
CA LEU A 73 1.22 -2.19 -5.61
C LEU A 73 1.65 -0.75 -5.32
N PHE A 74 2.86 -0.56 -4.80
CA PHE A 74 3.42 0.76 -4.55
C PHE A 74 3.56 1.56 -5.86
N VAL A 75 4.18 0.99 -6.89
CA VAL A 75 4.34 1.65 -8.20
C VAL A 75 2.98 2.02 -8.80
N LEU A 76 2.01 1.10 -8.81
CA LEU A 76 0.66 1.40 -9.33
C LEU A 76 -0.01 2.56 -8.60
N CYS A 77 0.11 2.59 -7.27
CA CYS A 77 -0.43 3.68 -6.45
C CYS A 77 0.28 5.01 -6.74
N MET A 78 1.59 4.98 -6.96
CA MET A 78 2.36 6.19 -7.30
C MET A 78 1.99 6.75 -8.68
N GLU A 79 1.79 5.89 -9.69
CA GLU A 79 1.32 6.31 -11.01
C GLU A 79 -0.08 6.94 -10.93
N ARG A 80 -1.02 6.31 -10.21
CA ARG A 80 -2.35 6.91 -10.00
C ARG A 80 -2.25 8.25 -9.26
N LEU A 81 -1.44 8.33 -8.21
CA LEU A 81 -1.24 9.58 -7.47
C LEU A 81 -0.69 10.69 -8.37
N PHE A 82 0.26 10.36 -9.24
CA PHE A 82 0.81 11.29 -10.21
C PHE A 82 -0.27 11.82 -11.17
N HIS A 83 -1.07 10.94 -11.78
CA HIS A 83 -2.18 11.36 -12.64
C HIS A 83 -3.21 12.25 -11.92
N LEU A 84 -3.55 11.93 -10.66
CA LEU A 84 -4.47 12.75 -9.87
C LEU A 84 -3.93 14.15 -9.62
N ILE A 85 -2.62 14.27 -9.37
CA ILE A 85 -1.96 15.57 -9.20
C ILE A 85 -1.96 16.34 -10.53
N GLU A 86 -1.63 15.70 -11.65
CA GLU A 86 -1.65 16.35 -12.96
C GLU A 86 -3.04 16.88 -13.33
N ILE A 87 -4.10 16.10 -13.11
CA ILE A 87 -5.49 16.51 -13.38
C ILE A 87 -5.88 17.74 -12.55
N ILE A 88 -5.45 17.82 -11.29
CA ILE A 88 -5.75 18.96 -10.41
C ILE A 88 -4.94 20.21 -10.79
N MET A 89 -3.74 20.02 -11.36
CA MET A 89 -2.86 21.11 -11.78
C MET A 89 -3.18 21.66 -13.18
N ALA A 90 -3.96 20.93 -13.99
CA ALA A 90 -4.45 21.34 -15.30
C ALA A 90 -5.67 22.26 -15.19
#